data_AF-A0A562HJA7-F1
#
_entry.id   AF-A0A562HJA7-F1
#
_cell.length_a   1.000
_cell.length_b   1.000
_cell.length_c   1.000
_cell.angle_alpha   90.00
_cell.angle_beta   90.00
_cell.angle_gamma   90.00
#
_symmetry.space_group_name_H-M   'P 1'
#
loop_
_entity.id
_entity.type
_entity.pdbx_description
1 polymer ?
#
loop_
_entity_poly.entity_id
_entity_poly.type
_entity_poly.pdbx_seq_one_letter_code
_entity_poly.pdbx_strand_id
1 'polypeptide(L)'
;MKRFLPIVLALVISCLVVWGGNEILVSKIADNYDPSFGYKLNIQKNQGLILQRVGLEKGGSIPVYGSSELSGSTDPFQPVNFFAGQYEGVYYNLIGRGYCQSLIHLINFGALGDSLKGEKIVFFLSPQWFSKTGITSDDFQKNFSQQQYLTFLNNEEISPQLKRLTAQRVDSLLAQDESMDMRILSYLSANDAEQAQISLGALQPYYRLKEALLSTKDHVQGYRTLVEESPLKGKDKSNMKPAIERSTVKIDWEAEKKRAQEVGKARSDNNQFGIDNGYFNDYLKEKLPNYKDSMHDQSYLESPEYGDLELLLSLCQELEIEPLFVSIPVNGLWYDYCGFPRQDRAQYYEKVKQLVTKAGYEFADFSDHEYDPYFLRDTMHLGWKGWVEVNEAILAYAR
;
A
#
# COMPACT_ATOMS: atom_id res chain seq x y z
N MET A 1 20.86 3.98 -48.95
CA MET A 1 21.08 3.04 -47.83
C MET A 1 22.30 3.38 -46.95
N LYS A 2 23.48 3.73 -47.49
CA LYS A 2 24.70 4.01 -46.67
C LYS A 2 24.59 5.18 -45.65
N ARG A 3 23.68 6.13 -45.83
CA ARG A 3 23.47 7.27 -44.90
C ARG A 3 22.54 6.96 -43.71
N PHE A 4 21.74 5.90 -43.79
CA PHE A 4 20.85 5.47 -42.71
C PHE A 4 21.50 4.47 -41.77
N LEU A 5 22.52 3.74 -42.24
CA LEU A 5 23.24 2.74 -41.45
C LEU A 5 23.85 3.33 -40.16
N PRO A 6 24.49 4.51 -40.15
CA PRO A 6 25.03 5.09 -38.91
C PRO A 6 23.95 5.46 -37.89
N ILE A 7 22.78 5.92 -38.36
CA ILE A 7 21.65 6.32 -37.49
C ILE A 7 21.02 5.08 -36.86
N VAL A 8 20.77 4.05 -37.66
CA VAL A 8 20.26 2.76 -37.16
C VAL A 8 21.25 2.15 -36.17
N LEU A 9 22.54 2.16 -36.50
CA LEU A 9 23.58 1.65 -35.60
C LEU A 9 23.64 2.43 -34.29
N ALA A 10 23.55 3.77 -34.33
CA ALA A 10 23.51 4.59 -33.13
C ALA A 10 22.28 4.27 -32.25
N LEU A 11 21.10 4.13 -32.84
CA LEU A 11 19.88 3.75 -32.11
C LEU A 11 20.02 2.38 -31.45
N VAL A 12 20.52 1.38 -32.19
CA VAL A 12 20.76 0.03 -31.66
C VAL A 12 21.74 0.08 -30.49
N ILE A 13 22.86 0.81 -30.62
CA ILE A 13 23.83 0.95 -29.54
C ILE A 13 23.20 1.63 -28.33
N SER A 14 22.44 2.71 -28.52
CA SER A 14 21.74 3.39 -27.42
C SER A 14 20.76 2.46 -26.69
N CYS A 15 19.98 1.66 -27.43
CA CYS A 15 19.10 0.65 -26.84
C CYS A 15 19.87 -0.40 -26.04
N LEU A 16 20.99 -0.91 -26.58
CA LEU A 16 21.84 -1.89 -25.89
C LEU A 16 22.48 -1.31 -24.63
N VAL A 17 22.90 -0.04 -24.64
CA VAL A 17 23.48 0.63 -23.47
C VAL A 17 22.43 0.82 -22.38
N VAL A 18 21.22 1.25 -22.74
CA VAL A 18 20.11 1.39 -21.77
C VAL A 18 19.73 0.02 -21.19
N TRP A 19 19.58 -0.99 -22.05
CA TRP A 19 19.26 -2.35 -21.61
C TRP A 19 20.35 -2.92 -20.68
N GLY A 20 21.61 -2.94 -21.12
CA GLY A 20 22.72 -3.44 -20.30
C GLY A 20 22.92 -2.63 -19.01
N GLY A 21 22.71 -1.31 -19.05
CA GLY A 21 22.73 -0.46 -17.86
C GLY A 21 21.62 -0.82 -16.87
N ASN A 22 20.41 -1.11 -17.36
CA ASN A 22 19.29 -1.55 -16.53
C ASN A 22 19.57 -2.90 -15.86
N GLU A 23 20.09 -3.89 -16.59
CA GLU A 23 20.46 -5.20 -16.02
C GLU A 23 21.51 -5.05 -14.90
N ILE A 24 22.51 -4.19 -15.12
CA ILE A 24 23.52 -3.89 -14.09
C ILE A 24 22.87 -3.24 -12.86
N LEU A 25 21.91 -2.33 -13.05
CA LEU A 25 21.20 -1.69 -11.94
C LEU A 25 20.34 -2.68 -11.17
N VAL A 26 19.58 -3.55 -11.85
CA VAL A 26 18.78 -4.62 -11.22
C VAL A 26 19.67 -5.51 -10.36
N SER A 27 20.78 -6.01 -10.91
CA SER A 27 21.74 -6.82 -10.16
C SER A 27 22.29 -6.08 -8.94
N LYS A 28 22.69 -4.80 -9.10
CA LYS A 28 23.19 -4.00 -7.97
C LYS A 28 22.12 -3.73 -6.91
N ILE A 29 20.87 -3.55 -7.30
CA ILE A 29 19.76 -3.39 -6.35
C ILE A 29 19.59 -4.69 -5.58
N ALA A 30 19.51 -5.84 -6.26
CA ALA A 30 19.41 -7.15 -5.62
C ALA A 30 20.57 -7.40 -4.63
N ASP A 31 21.81 -7.10 -5.02
CA ASP A 31 22.98 -7.28 -4.15
C ASP A 31 22.95 -6.38 -2.91
N ASN A 32 22.40 -5.16 -3.01
CA ASN A 32 22.38 -4.19 -1.92
C ASN A 32 21.05 -4.14 -1.15
N TYR A 33 20.03 -4.91 -1.55
CA TYR A 33 18.74 -4.94 -0.87
C TYR A 33 18.84 -5.71 0.45
N ASP A 34 18.54 -5.04 1.55
CA ASP A 34 18.45 -5.62 2.89
C ASP A 34 16.96 -5.76 3.27
N PRO A 35 16.47 -6.93 3.74
CA PRO A 35 15.07 -7.09 4.16
C PRO A 35 14.58 -6.06 5.18
N SER A 36 15.48 -5.49 6.02
CA SER A 36 15.15 -4.38 6.92
C SER A 36 14.76 -3.10 6.21
N PHE A 37 15.07 -2.94 4.91
CA PHE A 37 14.55 -1.86 4.10
C PHE A 37 13.03 -1.98 3.88
N GLY A 38 12.47 -3.19 3.91
CA GLY A 38 11.03 -3.44 3.79
C GLY A 38 10.22 -2.68 4.84
N TYR A 39 10.78 -2.47 6.03
CA TYR A 39 10.18 -1.71 7.12
C TYR A 39 10.04 -0.21 6.83
N LYS A 40 10.81 0.32 5.88
CA LYS A 40 10.77 1.75 5.55
C LYS A 40 9.65 2.03 4.56
N LEU A 41 8.73 2.91 4.94
CA LEU A 41 7.84 3.55 3.98
C LEU A 41 8.64 4.56 3.16
N ASN A 42 8.69 4.35 1.86
CA ASN A 42 9.46 5.19 0.95
C ASN A 42 8.65 5.44 -0.32
N ILE A 43 8.62 6.68 -0.78
CA ILE A 43 7.83 7.08 -1.97
C ILE A 43 8.29 6.32 -3.22
N GLN A 44 9.61 6.18 -3.42
CA GLN A 44 10.16 5.40 -4.53
C GLN A 44 9.72 3.95 -4.45
N LYS A 45 9.72 3.34 -3.26
CA LYS A 45 9.24 1.97 -3.08
C LYS A 45 7.74 1.86 -3.38
N ASN A 46 6.92 2.77 -2.86
CA ASN A 46 5.46 2.73 -3.03
C ASN A 46 5.02 2.91 -4.49
N GLN A 47 5.67 3.81 -5.24
CA GLN A 47 5.26 4.18 -6.61
C GLN A 47 6.08 3.50 -7.72
N GLY A 48 7.26 2.98 -7.39
CA GLY A 48 8.09 2.17 -8.28
C GLY A 48 7.73 0.68 -8.24
N LEU A 49 8.41 -0.12 -9.06
CA LEU A 49 8.26 -1.57 -9.12
C LEU A 49 9.52 -2.31 -8.67
N ILE A 50 10.71 -1.80 -8.99
CA ILE A 50 11.95 -2.56 -8.81
C ILE A 50 12.25 -2.93 -7.35
N LEU A 51 12.04 -2.01 -6.41
CA LEU A 51 12.28 -2.27 -4.99
C LEU A 51 11.23 -3.21 -4.37
N GLN A 52 10.04 -3.28 -4.96
CA GLN A 52 9.00 -4.22 -4.55
C GLN A 52 9.33 -5.61 -5.08
N ARG A 53 9.61 -5.74 -6.39
CA ARG A 53 9.98 -7.01 -7.03
C ARG A 53 11.20 -7.65 -6.37
N VAL A 54 12.29 -6.90 -6.18
CA VAL A 54 13.49 -7.43 -5.51
C VAL A 54 13.20 -7.83 -4.05
N GLY A 55 12.33 -7.09 -3.35
CA GLY A 55 11.92 -7.43 -1.99
C GLY A 55 11.13 -8.74 -1.93
N LEU A 56 10.22 -8.96 -2.88
CA LEU A 56 9.45 -10.19 -3.04
C LEU A 56 10.37 -11.36 -3.41
N GLU A 57 11.22 -11.20 -4.43
CA GLU A 57 12.16 -12.22 -4.91
C GLU A 57 13.16 -12.69 -3.83
N LYS A 58 13.61 -11.79 -2.95
CA LYS A 58 14.50 -12.17 -1.83
C LYS A 58 13.80 -13.03 -0.79
N GLY A 59 12.47 -12.93 -0.69
CA GLY A 59 11.67 -13.60 0.33
C GLY A 59 12.06 -13.21 1.76
N GLY A 60 11.47 -13.92 2.73
CA GLY A 60 11.75 -13.70 4.16
C GLY A 60 11.14 -12.41 4.74
N SER A 61 10.31 -11.72 3.96
CA SER A 61 9.48 -10.62 4.44
C SER A 61 8.02 -10.80 4.02
N ILE A 62 7.09 -10.37 4.87
CA ILE A 62 5.66 -10.38 4.61
C ILE A 62 5.29 -9.07 3.91
N PRO A 63 4.78 -9.07 2.66
CA PRO A 63 4.26 -7.87 2.02
C PRO A 63 3.01 -7.38 2.73
N VAL A 64 3.01 -6.11 3.14
CA VAL A 64 1.90 -5.50 3.87
C VAL A 64 1.49 -4.20 3.19
N TYR A 65 0.26 -4.16 2.71
CA TYR A 65 -0.30 -3.09 1.91
C TYR A 65 -1.36 -2.31 2.69
N GLY A 66 -1.35 -0.99 2.53
CA GLY A 66 -2.21 -0.11 3.30
C GLY A 66 -2.06 1.36 2.96
N SER A 67 -2.45 2.24 3.87
CA SER A 67 -2.41 3.70 3.75
C SER A 67 -1.59 4.35 4.88
N SER A 68 -2.21 5.24 5.67
CA SER A 68 -1.55 5.98 6.76
C SER A 68 -1.40 5.16 8.03
N GLU A 69 -2.17 4.09 8.21
CA GLU A 69 -2.02 3.18 9.34
C GLU A 69 -0.66 2.49 9.35
N LEU A 70 -0.03 2.29 8.19
CA LEU A 70 1.34 1.79 8.11
C LEU A 70 2.39 2.83 8.48
N SER A 71 2.01 4.11 8.60
CA SER A 71 2.98 5.18 8.84
C SER A 71 3.66 5.04 10.19
N GLY A 72 5.00 5.13 10.15
CA GLY A 72 5.86 4.92 11.30
C GLY A 72 5.47 5.86 12.43
N SER A 73 5.06 5.26 13.53
CA SER A 73 4.68 5.97 14.74
C SER A 73 5.69 5.66 15.84
N THR A 74 5.74 6.47 16.90
CA THR A 74 6.60 6.17 18.07
C THR A 74 6.02 5.07 18.97
N ASP A 75 5.05 4.31 18.46
CA ASP A 75 4.44 3.19 19.14
C ASP A 75 5.40 1.97 19.08
N PRO A 76 5.84 1.45 20.23
CA PRO A 76 6.77 0.32 20.27
C PRO A 76 6.18 -0.98 19.72
N PHE A 77 4.88 -1.07 19.48
CA PHE A 77 4.20 -2.26 18.97
C PHE A 77 3.93 -2.22 17.47
N GLN A 78 4.08 -1.05 16.84
CA GLN A 78 3.97 -0.96 15.38
C GLN A 78 5.05 -1.86 14.74
N PRO A 79 4.75 -2.60 13.65
CA PRO A 79 5.64 -3.62 13.08
C PRO A 79 7.11 -3.22 12.94
N VAL A 80 7.38 -1.99 12.51
CA VAL A 80 8.72 -1.42 12.31
C VAL A 80 9.54 -1.35 13.59
N ASN A 81 8.88 -1.13 14.73
CA ASN A 81 9.52 -1.00 16.05
C ASN A 81 9.50 -2.34 16.80
N PHE A 82 8.43 -3.11 16.62
CA PHE A 82 8.22 -4.37 17.33
C PHE A 82 9.17 -5.46 16.84
N PHE A 83 9.31 -5.62 15.52
CA PHE A 83 10.09 -6.72 14.95
C PHE A 83 11.56 -6.37 14.66
N ALA A 84 11.93 -5.09 14.65
CA ALA A 84 13.29 -4.66 14.35
C ALA A 84 14.30 -5.19 15.40
N GLY A 85 14.91 -6.34 15.09
CA GLY A 85 16.04 -6.91 15.83
C GLY A 85 15.69 -7.70 17.09
N GLN A 86 14.42 -8.04 17.34
CA GLN A 86 14.01 -8.68 18.60
C GLN A 86 13.27 -10.02 18.43
N TYR A 87 12.36 -10.14 17.47
CA TYR A 87 11.43 -11.28 17.41
C TYR A 87 11.42 -12.00 16.06
N GLU A 88 11.62 -13.32 16.11
CA GLU A 88 11.46 -14.33 15.04
C GLU A 88 12.20 -14.13 13.70
N GLY A 89 12.93 -13.03 13.52
CA GLY A 89 13.60 -12.71 12.26
C GLY A 89 12.64 -12.53 11.09
N VAL A 90 11.38 -12.19 11.37
CA VAL A 90 10.38 -11.85 10.36
C VAL A 90 10.55 -10.38 9.97
N TYR A 91 10.54 -10.12 8.67
CA TYR A 91 10.55 -8.77 8.11
C TYR A 91 9.16 -8.42 7.56
N TYR A 92 8.74 -7.17 7.67
CA TYR A 92 7.57 -6.69 6.94
C TYR A 92 8.07 -5.84 5.78
N ASN A 93 7.45 -5.99 4.63
CA ASN A 93 7.64 -5.08 3.50
C ASN A 93 6.41 -4.18 3.36
N LEU A 94 6.47 -3.04 4.04
CA LEU A 94 5.35 -2.10 4.15
C LEU A 94 5.23 -1.28 2.86
N ILE A 95 4.06 -1.31 2.21
CA ILE A 95 3.74 -0.55 1.00
C ILE A 95 2.46 0.25 1.25
N GLY A 96 2.61 1.56 1.33
CA GLY A 96 1.48 2.42 1.63
C GLY A 96 1.88 3.81 2.09
N ARG A 97 0.94 4.74 1.93
CA ARG A 97 0.97 6.08 2.55
C ARG A 97 -0.45 6.62 2.55
N GLY A 98 -0.65 7.74 3.24
CA GLY A 98 -1.95 8.43 3.22
C GLY A 98 -2.52 8.51 1.80
N TYR A 99 -3.79 8.16 1.67
CA TYR A 99 -4.56 8.10 0.42
C TYR A 99 -4.23 6.93 -0.55
N CYS A 100 -3.46 5.92 -0.14
CA CYS A 100 -3.37 4.64 -0.86
C CYS A 100 -4.58 3.75 -0.51
N GLN A 101 -5.63 3.82 -1.31
CA GLN A 101 -6.85 3.02 -1.16
C GLN A 101 -6.88 1.85 -2.18
N SER A 102 -8.00 1.14 -2.32
CA SER A 102 -8.08 -0.10 -3.11
C SER A 102 -7.63 0.08 -4.56
N LEU A 103 -8.02 1.17 -5.24
CA LEU A 103 -7.65 1.40 -6.64
C LEU A 103 -6.14 1.60 -6.85
N ILE A 104 -5.45 2.28 -5.92
CA ILE A 104 -4.00 2.48 -6.00
C ILE A 104 -3.29 1.14 -5.90
N HIS A 105 -3.73 0.29 -4.96
CA HIS A 105 -3.15 -1.03 -4.76
C HIS A 105 -3.55 -2.02 -5.86
N LEU A 106 -4.73 -1.90 -6.45
CA LEU A 106 -5.12 -2.64 -7.65
C LEU A 106 -4.13 -2.41 -8.79
N ILE A 107 -3.83 -1.13 -9.07
CA ILE A 107 -2.88 -0.76 -10.12
C ILE A 107 -1.47 -1.30 -9.77
N ASN A 108 -1.08 -1.22 -8.49
CA ASN A 108 0.20 -1.77 -8.03
C ASN A 108 0.28 -3.29 -8.21
N PHE A 109 -0.73 -4.05 -7.76
CA PHE A 109 -0.73 -5.51 -7.80
C PHE A 109 -0.70 -6.00 -9.23
N GLY A 110 -1.51 -5.40 -10.11
CA GLY A 110 -1.54 -5.83 -11.50
C GLY A 110 -0.29 -5.42 -12.28
N ALA A 111 0.46 -4.42 -11.81
CA ALA A 111 1.78 -4.10 -12.34
C ALA A 111 2.91 -5.01 -11.82
N LEU A 112 2.75 -5.53 -10.60
CA LEU A 112 3.65 -6.56 -10.06
C LEU A 112 3.41 -7.91 -10.72
N GLY A 113 2.15 -8.25 -11.05
CA GLY A 113 1.78 -9.45 -11.81
C GLY A 113 2.31 -10.71 -11.13
N ASP A 114 2.99 -11.56 -11.91
CA ASP A 114 3.69 -12.77 -11.47
C ASP A 114 4.52 -12.62 -10.19
N SER A 115 5.06 -11.44 -9.87
CA SER A 115 5.81 -11.24 -8.63
C SER A 115 4.97 -11.42 -7.35
N LEU A 116 3.63 -11.41 -7.44
CA LEU A 116 2.71 -11.65 -6.34
C LEU A 116 1.97 -12.99 -6.44
N LYS A 117 2.22 -13.77 -7.50
CA LYS A 117 1.50 -15.02 -7.74
C LYS A 117 1.84 -16.06 -6.67
N GLY A 118 0.83 -16.52 -5.93
CA GLY A 118 1.01 -17.43 -4.79
C GLY A 118 1.70 -16.81 -3.58
N GLU A 119 1.94 -15.48 -3.58
CA GLU A 119 2.48 -14.79 -2.42
C GLU A 119 1.38 -14.53 -1.38
N LYS A 120 1.67 -14.89 -0.13
CA LYS A 120 0.84 -14.49 1.01
C LYS A 120 1.08 -13.02 1.34
N ILE A 121 0.09 -12.17 1.08
CA ILE A 121 0.17 -10.74 1.37
C ILE A 121 -0.84 -10.33 2.44
N VAL A 122 -0.62 -9.17 3.05
CA VAL A 122 -1.58 -8.55 3.98
C VAL A 122 -2.09 -7.25 3.38
N PHE A 123 -3.40 -7.01 3.45
CA PHE A 123 -4.05 -5.80 2.95
C PHE A 123 -4.96 -5.18 4.01
N PHE A 124 -4.62 -3.98 4.48
CA PHE A 124 -5.43 -3.25 5.46
C PHE A 124 -6.67 -2.62 4.81
N LEU A 125 -7.79 -2.63 5.53
CA LEU A 125 -9.05 -1.98 5.16
C LEU A 125 -9.45 -0.98 6.25
N SER A 126 -9.40 0.30 5.92
CA SER A 126 -9.74 1.39 6.83
C SER A 126 -11.13 1.96 6.54
N PRO A 127 -12.01 2.10 7.54
CA PRO A 127 -13.38 2.63 7.36
C PRO A 127 -13.44 3.97 6.63
N GLN A 128 -12.45 4.83 6.84
CA GLN A 128 -12.42 6.20 6.31
C GLN A 128 -12.29 6.24 4.78
N TRP A 129 -11.87 5.15 4.13
CA TRP A 129 -11.81 5.07 2.67
C TRP A 129 -13.21 5.07 2.06
N PHE A 130 -14.19 4.51 2.77
CA PHE A 130 -15.55 4.29 2.32
C PHE A 130 -16.48 5.49 2.55
N SER A 131 -15.92 6.71 2.58
CA SER A 131 -16.72 7.93 2.57
C SER A 131 -17.56 8.04 1.29
N LYS A 132 -18.64 8.83 1.33
CA LYS A 132 -19.55 9.02 0.19
C LYS A 132 -18.87 9.42 -1.12
N THR A 133 -17.78 10.18 -1.04
CA THR A 133 -17.02 10.61 -2.22
C THR A 133 -15.97 9.59 -2.67
N GLY A 134 -15.60 8.65 -1.79
CA GLY A 134 -14.40 7.82 -1.95
C GLY A 134 -13.14 8.68 -1.99
N ILE A 135 -12.08 8.16 -2.62
CA ILE A 135 -10.88 8.94 -2.91
C ILE A 135 -11.18 10.12 -3.86
N THR A 136 -10.65 11.30 -3.54
CA THR A 136 -10.76 12.49 -4.39
C THR A 136 -9.73 12.46 -5.52
N SER A 137 -9.94 13.24 -6.58
CA SER A 137 -8.96 13.40 -7.67
C SER A 137 -7.59 13.88 -7.18
N ASP A 138 -7.56 14.81 -6.23
CA ASP A 138 -6.31 15.34 -5.66
C ASP A 138 -5.58 14.28 -4.84
N ASP A 139 -6.31 13.52 -4.02
CA ASP A 139 -5.75 12.48 -3.18
C ASP A 139 -5.26 11.28 -3.99
N PHE A 140 -5.97 10.91 -5.05
CA PHE A 140 -5.55 9.86 -5.99
C PHE A 140 -4.23 10.22 -6.67
N GLN A 141 -4.11 11.45 -7.20
CA GLN A 141 -2.92 11.90 -7.90
C GLN A 141 -1.66 11.96 -7.01
N LYS A 142 -1.81 12.09 -5.68
CA LYS A 142 -0.67 12.04 -4.75
C LYS A 142 0.07 10.70 -4.78
N ASN A 143 -0.63 9.61 -5.13
CA ASN A 143 -0.10 8.24 -5.09
C ASN A 143 -0.11 7.55 -6.46
N PHE A 144 -0.88 8.01 -7.43
CA PHE A 144 -0.95 7.43 -8.76
C PHE A 144 0.43 7.35 -9.44
N SER A 145 0.81 6.13 -9.86
CA SER A 145 2.06 5.88 -10.58
C SER A 145 1.78 5.59 -12.04
N GLN A 146 2.27 6.46 -12.93
CA GLN A 146 2.15 6.26 -14.38
C GLN A 146 2.87 4.98 -14.83
N GLN A 147 4.00 4.64 -14.19
CA GLN A 147 4.73 3.41 -14.49
C GLN A 147 3.87 2.19 -14.18
N GLN A 148 3.34 2.10 -12.96
CA GLN A 148 2.50 0.97 -12.54
C GLN A 148 1.26 0.88 -13.43
N TYR A 149 0.61 2.00 -13.75
CA TYR A 149 -0.57 1.99 -14.60
C TYR A 149 -0.30 1.51 -16.04
N LEU A 150 0.81 1.94 -16.64
CA LEU A 150 1.23 1.45 -17.96
C LEU A 150 1.51 -0.05 -17.93
N THR A 151 2.21 -0.53 -16.90
CA THR A 151 2.51 -1.96 -16.72
C THR A 151 1.25 -2.78 -16.46
N PHE A 152 0.31 -2.28 -15.66
CA PHE A 152 -1.01 -2.87 -15.45
C PHE A 152 -1.78 -3.06 -16.77
N LEU A 153 -1.88 -2.01 -17.59
CA LEU A 153 -2.59 -2.08 -18.88
C LEU A 153 -1.92 -3.06 -19.85
N ASN A 154 -0.59 -3.21 -19.75
CA ASN A 154 0.20 -4.12 -20.57
C ASN A 154 0.30 -5.56 -20.03
N ASN A 155 -0.19 -5.85 -18.81
CA ASN A 155 -0.14 -7.19 -18.23
C ASN A 155 -1.14 -8.13 -18.92
N GLU A 156 -0.66 -9.14 -19.64
CA GLU A 156 -1.48 -10.06 -20.44
C GLU A 156 -2.31 -11.05 -19.61
N GLU A 157 -1.99 -11.25 -18.33
CA GLU A 157 -2.75 -12.11 -17.43
C GLU A 157 -4.06 -11.46 -16.95
N ILE A 158 -4.15 -10.12 -17.04
CA ILE A 158 -5.32 -9.37 -16.60
C ILE A 158 -6.32 -9.26 -17.75
N SER A 159 -7.58 -9.59 -17.46
CA SER A 159 -8.64 -9.60 -18.46
C SER A 159 -8.88 -8.21 -19.07
N PRO A 160 -9.25 -8.14 -20.36
CA PRO A 160 -9.60 -6.87 -20.99
C PRO A 160 -10.73 -6.13 -20.26
N GLN A 161 -11.69 -6.86 -19.69
CA GLN A 161 -12.81 -6.29 -18.94
C GLN A 161 -12.32 -5.60 -17.66
N LEU A 162 -11.46 -6.24 -16.88
CA LEU A 162 -10.92 -5.66 -15.66
C LEU A 162 -10.07 -4.42 -15.96
N LYS A 163 -9.22 -4.48 -17.00
CA LYS A 163 -8.47 -3.30 -17.47
C LYS A 163 -9.38 -2.15 -17.86
N ARG A 164 -10.47 -2.43 -18.57
CA ARG A 164 -11.44 -1.42 -19.01
C ARG A 164 -12.14 -0.76 -17.82
N LEU A 165 -12.62 -1.53 -16.86
CA LEU A 165 -13.30 -1.00 -15.66
C LEU A 165 -12.34 -0.16 -14.80
N THR A 166 -11.10 -0.64 -14.61
CA THR A 166 -10.05 0.13 -13.94
C THR A 166 -9.75 1.42 -14.69
N ALA A 167 -9.64 1.38 -16.03
CA ALA A 167 -9.39 2.57 -16.83
C ALA A 167 -10.54 3.59 -16.75
N GLN A 168 -11.79 3.15 -16.71
CA GLN A 168 -12.95 4.03 -16.47
C GLN A 168 -12.84 4.75 -15.13
N ARG A 169 -12.46 4.01 -14.08
CA ARG A 169 -12.28 4.58 -12.76
C ARG A 169 -11.11 5.58 -12.73
N VAL A 170 -9.98 5.24 -13.32
CA VAL A 170 -8.81 6.14 -13.42
C VAL A 170 -9.13 7.40 -14.21
N ASP A 171 -9.83 7.30 -15.35
CA ASP A 171 -10.27 8.46 -16.15
C ASP A 171 -11.13 9.42 -15.31
N SER A 172 -12.07 8.89 -14.51
CA SER A 172 -12.92 9.69 -13.62
C SER A 172 -12.10 10.49 -12.58
N LEU A 173 -10.98 9.94 -12.11
CA LEU A 173 -10.13 10.56 -11.09
C LEU A 173 -9.07 11.49 -11.69
N LEU A 174 -8.66 11.28 -12.94
CA LEU A 174 -7.72 12.13 -13.68
C LEU A 174 -8.40 13.29 -14.42
N ALA A 175 -9.68 13.58 -14.14
CA ALA A 175 -10.42 14.66 -14.80
C ALA A 175 -9.74 16.04 -14.69
N GLN A 176 -8.92 16.26 -13.65
CA GLN A 176 -8.18 17.50 -13.40
C GLN A 176 -6.68 17.43 -13.75
N ASP A 177 -6.19 16.32 -14.33
CA ASP A 177 -4.80 16.18 -14.74
C ASP A 177 -4.49 17.12 -15.92
N GLU A 178 -3.70 18.17 -15.65
CA GLU A 178 -3.29 19.17 -16.64
C GLU A 178 -2.45 18.57 -17.79
N SER A 179 -1.70 17.49 -17.52
CA SER A 179 -0.88 16.84 -18.55
C SER A 179 -1.72 16.14 -19.61
N MET A 180 -2.98 15.80 -19.27
CA MET A 180 -3.93 15.00 -20.05
C MET A 180 -3.44 13.63 -20.51
N ASP A 181 -2.18 13.26 -20.29
CA ASP A 181 -1.57 12.12 -20.96
C ASP A 181 -2.15 10.79 -20.46
N MET A 182 -2.11 10.55 -19.16
CA MET A 182 -2.71 9.34 -18.58
C MET A 182 -4.24 9.37 -18.63
N ARG A 183 -4.84 10.57 -18.67
CA ARG A 183 -6.27 10.73 -18.89
C ARG A 183 -6.69 10.27 -20.29
N ILE A 184 -6.00 10.70 -21.34
CA ILE A 184 -6.26 10.25 -22.72
C ILE A 184 -6.10 8.75 -22.83
N LEU A 185 -5.01 8.19 -22.28
CA LEU A 185 -4.81 6.75 -22.24
C LEU A 185 -5.97 6.02 -21.54
N SER A 186 -6.42 6.52 -20.40
CA SER A 186 -7.50 5.93 -19.62
C SER A 186 -8.83 6.00 -20.37
N TYR A 187 -9.19 7.15 -20.94
CA TYR A 187 -10.37 7.32 -21.77
C TYR A 187 -10.39 6.35 -22.96
N LEU A 188 -9.27 6.21 -23.67
CA LEU A 188 -9.17 5.28 -24.79
C LEU A 188 -9.25 3.82 -24.34
N SER A 189 -8.59 3.47 -23.24
CA SER A 189 -8.59 2.10 -22.67
C SER A 189 -9.95 1.71 -22.08
N ALA A 190 -10.74 2.69 -21.66
CA ALA A 190 -12.10 2.52 -21.14
C ALA A 190 -13.17 2.30 -22.25
N ASN A 191 -12.83 2.61 -23.49
CA ASN A 191 -13.78 2.77 -24.59
C ASN A 191 -13.61 1.68 -25.68
N ASP A 192 -14.65 0.87 -25.84
CA ASP A 192 -14.67 -0.24 -26.80
C ASP A 192 -15.03 0.18 -28.23
N ALA A 193 -15.29 1.47 -28.48
CA ALA A 193 -15.55 1.97 -29.82
C ALA A 193 -14.34 1.73 -30.73
N GLU A 194 -14.60 1.31 -31.97
CA GLU A 194 -13.55 1.02 -32.97
C GLU A 194 -12.55 2.18 -33.13
N GLN A 195 -13.04 3.42 -33.16
CA GLN A 195 -12.19 4.60 -33.28
C GLN A 195 -11.25 4.77 -32.09
N ALA A 196 -11.71 4.49 -30.87
CA ALA A 196 -10.88 4.56 -29.67
C ALA A 196 -9.77 3.49 -29.71
N GLN A 197 -10.11 2.28 -30.14
CA GLN A 197 -9.15 1.18 -30.29
C GLN A 197 -8.09 1.48 -31.37
N ILE A 198 -8.49 2.07 -32.51
CA ILE A 198 -7.56 2.54 -33.54
C ILE A 198 -6.61 3.62 -32.99
N SER A 199 -7.14 4.61 -32.26
CA SER A 199 -6.33 5.66 -31.64
C SER A 199 -5.37 5.10 -30.57
N LEU A 200 -5.83 4.17 -29.74
CA LEU A 200 -5.01 3.49 -28.75
C LEU A 200 -3.87 2.72 -29.41
N GLY A 201 -4.17 1.95 -30.47
CA GLY A 201 -3.17 1.23 -31.24
C GLY A 201 -2.13 2.16 -31.88
N ALA A 202 -2.55 3.32 -32.40
CA ALA A 202 -1.64 4.32 -32.96
C ALA A 202 -0.71 4.95 -31.91
N LEU A 203 -1.18 5.12 -30.66
CA LEU A 203 -0.40 5.67 -29.55
C LEU A 203 0.40 4.62 -28.78
N GLN A 204 0.16 3.33 -29.00
CA GLN A 204 0.82 2.25 -28.27
C GLN A 204 2.37 2.34 -28.29
N PRO A 205 3.04 2.67 -29.42
CA PRO A 205 4.51 2.81 -29.42
C PRO A 205 5.01 3.92 -28.49
N TYR A 206 4.26 5.02 -28.37
CA TYR A 206 4.59 6.12 -27.47
C TYR A 206 4.51 5.65 -26.01
N TYR A 207 3.42 4.98 -25.63
CA TYR A 207 3.23 4.51 -24.26
C TYR A 207 4.20 3.38 -23.86
N ARG A 208 4.57 2.49 -24.79
CA ARG A 208 5.63 1.48 -24.57
C ARG A 208 7.00 2.13 -24.35
N LEU A 209 7.35 3.15 -25.13
CA LEU A 209 8.60 3.89 -24.92
C LEU A 209 8.57 4.63 -23.57
N LYS A 210 7.45 5.25 -23.22
CA LYS A 210 7.27 5.93 -21.95
C LYS A 210 7.42 4.97 -20.77
N GLU A 211 6.80 3.80 -20.83
CA GLU A 211 6.94 2.74 -19.82
C GLU A 211 8.42 2.34 -19.65
N ALA A 212 9.15 2.07 -20.74
CA ALA A 212 10.57 1.69 -20.69
C ALA A 212 11.45 2.79 -20.07
N LEU A 213 11.17 4.07 -20.37
CA LEU A 213 11.87 5.21 -19.77
C LEU A 213 11.57 5.34 -18.27
N LEU A 214 10.31 5.15 -17.87
CA LEU A 214 9.90 5.17 -16.46
C LEU A 214 10.51 4.01 -15.69
N SER A 215 10.56 2.80 -16.27
CA SER A 215 11.25 1.64 -15.69
C SER A 215 12.75 1.90 -15.50
N THR A 216 13.41 2.50 -16.49
CA THR A 216 14.82 2.89 -16.37
C THR A 216 15.02 3.91 -15.25
N LYS A 217 14.13 4.91 -15.16
CA LYS A 217 14.15 5.91 -14.08
C LYS A 217 13.95 5.24 -12.71
N ASP A 218 13.04 4.30 -12.60
CA ASP A 218 12.78 3.53 -11.39
C ASP A 218 14.00 2.71 -10.95
N HIS A 219 14.71 2.06 -11.88
CA HIS A 219 15.96 1.36 -11.56
C HIS A 219 17.03 2.31 -11.03
N VAL A 220 17.22 3.46 -11.67
CA VAL A 220 18.19 4.47 -11.21
C VAL A 220 17.82 5.01 -9.83
N GLN A 221 16.56 5.37 -9.63
CA GLN A 221 16.07 5.91 -8.36
C GLN A 221 16.09 4.85 -7.25
N GLY A 222 15.67 3.62 -7.53
CA GLY A 222 15.70 2.51 -6.58
C GLY A 222 17.11 2.20 -6.09
N TYR A 223 18.08 2.12 -7.00
CA TYR A 223 19.49 1.96 -6.63
C TYR A 223 19.97 3.14 -5.76
N ARG A 224 19.67 4.37 -6.17
CA ARG A 224 20.04 5.57 -5.41
C ARG A 224 19.44 5.56 -4.01
N THR A 225 18.15 5.25 -3.88
CA THR A 225 17.45 5.15 -2.60
C THR A 225 18.14 4.14 -1.68
N LEU A 226 18.44 2.93 -2.17
CA LEU A 226 19.15 1.94 -1.38
C LEU A 226 20.53 2.43 -0.94
N VAL A 227 21.30 3.09 -1.81
CA VAL A 227 22.63 3.62 -1.46
C VAL A 227 22.55 4.75 -0.43
N GLU A 228 21.58 5.66 -0.57
CA GLU A 228 21.40 6.79 0.34
C GLU A 228 20.91 6.35 1.71
N GLU A 229 20.04 5.34 1.74
CA GLU A 229 19.39 4.82 2.94
C GLU A 229 20.08 3.60 3.55
N SER A 230 21.14 3.09 2.92
CA SER A 230 21.86 1.94 3.42
C SER A 230 22.51 2.25 4.77
N PRO A 231 22.33 1.40 5.80
CA PRO A 231 23.09 1.50 7.04
C PRO A 231 24.60 1.28 6.84
N LEU A 232 25.04 0.88 5.63
CA LEU A 232 26.41 0.59 5.23
C LEU A 232 27.20 1.82 4.75
N LYS A 233 26.63 3.02 4.81
CA LYS A 233 27.33 4.26 4.43
C LYS A 233 28.56 4.45 5.35
N GLY A 234 29.74 4.04 4.88
CA GLY A 234 31.02 4.15 5.59
C GLY A 234 31.43 2.97 6.49
N LYS A 235 30.82 1.78 6.39
CA LYS A 235 31.22 0.59 7.16
C LYS A 235 31.78 -0.54 6.28
N ASP A 236 32.81 -1.20 6.78
CA ASP A 236 33.49 -2.32 6.13
C ASP A 236 32.60 -3.58 6.11
N LYS A 237 32.30 -4.09 4.91
CA LYS A 237 31.40 -5.23 4.68
C LYS A 237 31.95 -6.55 5.24
N SER A 238 33.25 -6.61 5.59
CA SER A 238 33.94 -7.83 6.03
C SER A 238 33.62 -8.29 7.46
N ASN A 239 33.04 -7.43 8.31
CA ASN A 239 32.81 -7.72 9.74
C ASN A 239 31.32 -7.73 10.16
N MET A 240 30.37 -7.70 9.22
CA MET A 240 28.94 -7.79 9.55
C MET A 240 28.46 -9.23 9.52
N LYS A 241 27.92 -9.68 10.66
CA LYS A 241 27.05 -10.86 10.69
C LYS A 241 25.90 -10.66 9.69
N PRO A 242 25.48 -11.68 8.94
CA PRO A 242 24.36 -11.56 8.02
C PRO A 242 23.14 -11.02 8.77
N ALA A 243 22.33 -10.18 8.10
CA ALA A 243 21.05 -9.67 8.62
C ALA A 243 20.04 -10.77 8.99
N ILE A 244 20.41 -12.04 8.77
CA ILE A 244 19.64 -13.25 9.03
C ILE A 244 20.24 -14.01 10.23
N GLU A 245 20.52 -13.35 11.35
CA GLU A 245 20.41 -14.05 12.63
C GLU A 245 18.94 -13.92 13.02
N ARG A 246 18.10 -14.85 12.51
CA ARG A 246 16.71 -14.99 12.96
C ARG A 246 16.77 -15.16 14.47
N SER A 247 16.39 -14.11 15.21
CA SER A 247 16.21 -14.22 16.65
C SER A 247 15.15 -15.30 16.85
N THR A 248 15.52 -16.46 17.39
CA THR A 248 14.58 -17.54 17.69
C THR A 248 13.76 -17.26 18.94
N VAL A 249 13.73 -16.00 19.40
CA VAL A 249 12.93 -15.58 20.55
C VAL A 249 11.47 -15.67 20.14
N LYS A 250 10.81 -16.71 20.66
CA LYS A 250 9.37 -16.89 20.56
C LYS A 250 8.68 -15.71 21.25
N ILE A 251 7.71 -15.12 20.57
CA ILE A 251 6.92 -14.01 21.12
C ILE A 251 5.98 -14.55 22.19
N ASP A 252 6.01 -13.95 23.37
CA ASP A 252 4.99 -14.15 24.41
C ASP A 252 3.88 -13.11 24.21
N TRP A 253 2.89 -13.48 23.41
CA TRP A 253 1.79 -12.59 23.04
C TRP A 253 1.01 -12.07 24.24
N GLU A 254 0.83 -12.86 25.28
CA GLU A 254 0.11 -12.42 26.49
C GLU A 254 0.92 -11.40 27.28
N ALA A 255 2.25 -11.59 27.38
CA ALA A 255 3.13 -10.59 27.97
C ALA A 255 3.15 -9.27 27.17
N GLU A 256 3.20 -9.35 25.84
CA GLU A 256 3.19 -8.16 24.97
C GLU A 256 1.85 -7.42 25.01
N LYS A 257 0.71 -8.14 25.05
CA LYS A 257 -0.62 -7.54 25.26
C LYS A 257 -0.69 -6.78 26.60
N LYS A 258 -0.17 -7.36 27.67
CA LYS A 258 -0.09 -6.69 28.98
C LYS A 258 0.79 -5.44 28.94
N ARG A 259 1.97 -5.54 28.32
CA ARG A 259 2.88 -4.40 28.13
C ARG A 259 2.21 -3.29 27.32
N ALA A 260 1.46 -3.67 26.28
CA ALA A 260 0.74 -2.73 25.42
C ALA A 260 -0.33 -1.96 26.20
N GLN A 261 -1.07 -2.65 27.06
CA GLN A 261 -2.04 -2.00 27.93
C GLN A 261 -1.39 -1.00 28.90
N GLU A 262 -0.24 -1.35 29.50
CA GLU A 262 0.49 -0.45 30.41
C GLU A 262 1.01 0.79 29.68
N VAL A 263 1.61 0.62 28.50
CA VAL A 263 2.11 1.72 27.67
C VAL A 263 0.97 2.62 27.19
N GLY A 264 -0.11 2.04 26.67
CA GLY A 264 -1.27 2.79 26.20
C GLY A 264 -1.89 3.61 27.31
N LYS A 265 -2.10 3.00 28.48
CA LYS A 265 -2.61 3.72 29.67
C LYS A 265 -1.77 4.94 30.03
N ALA A 266 -0.44 4.81 30.03
CA ALA A 266 0.46 5.92 30.36
C ALA A 266 0.50 7.01 29.27
N ARG A 267 0.15 6.68 28.02
CA ARG A 267 0.20 7.62 26.89
C ARG A 267 -1.14 8.25 26.55
N SER A 268 -2.25 7.82 27.15
CA SER A 268 -3.60 8.31 26.85
C SER A 268 -4.43 8.62 28.12
N ASP A 269 -3.81 9.21 29.13
CA ASP A 269 -4.43 9.47 30.45
C ASP A 269 -5.01 10.89 30.61
N ASN A 270 -4.86 11.77 29.60
CA ASN A 270 -5.28 13.17 29.69
C ASN A 270 -6.66 13.48 29.05
N ASN A 271 -7.33 12.46 28.51
CA ASN A 271 -8.62 12.62 27.83
C ASN A 271 -9.49 11.37 27.97
N GLN A 272 -10.80 11.55 27.80
CA GLN A 272 -11.80 10.49 27.98
C GLN A 272 -11.93 9.53 26.79
N PHE A 273 -11.26 9.80 25.66
CA PHE A 273 -11.41 9.04 24.41
C PHE A 273 -10.32 7.97 24.23
N GLY A 274 -9.36 7.89 25.15
CA GLY A 274 -8.21 6.98 25.02
C GLY A 274 -7.25 7.36 23.89
N ILE A 275 -7.26 8.63 23.45
CA ILE A 275 -6.37 9.15 22.40
C ILE A 275 -5.00 9.49 23.00
N ASP A 276 -3.91 9.28 22.26
CA ASP A 276 -2.56 9.67 22.67
C ASP A 276 -2.51 11.14 23.11
N ASN A 277 -1.89 11.36 24.26
CA ASN A 277 -1.84 12.64 24.95
C ASN A 277 -1.29 13.77 24.08
N GLY A 278 -0.26 13.48 23.27
CA GLY A 278 0.33 14.45 22.35
C GLY A 278 -0.64 14.79 21.23
N TYR A 279 -1.19 13.76 20.57
CA TYR A 279 -2.16 13.96 19.50
C TYR A 279 -3.39 14.74 19.99
N PHE A 280 -3.93 14.41 21.16
CA PHE A 280 -5.08 15.10 21.72
C PHE A 280 -4.78 16.58 21.99
N ASN A 281 -3.64 16.89 22.61
CA ASN A 281 -3.25 18.28 22.90
C ASN A 281 -3.00 19.09 21.63
N ASP A 282 -2.32 18.51 20.64
CA ASP A 282 -1.88 19.23 19.45
C ASP A 282 -3.02 19.46 18.45
N TYR A 283 -3.94 18.50 18.31
CA TYR A 283 -4.93 18.52 17.21
C TYR A 283 -6.39 18.65 17.67
N LEU A 284 -6.74 18.21 18.88
CA LEU A 284 -8.13 18.04 19.29
C LEU A 284 -8.59 18.97 20.41
N LYS A 285 -7.77 19.17 21.44
CA LYS A 285 -8.16 19.81 22.71
C LYS A 285 -8.82 21.18 22.53
N GLU A 286 -8.14 22.09 21.82
CA GLU A 286 -8.63 23.46 21.60
C GLU A 286 -9.87 23.52 20.69
N LYS A 287 -10.06 22.51 19.83
CA LYS A 287 -11.15 22.43 18.84
C LYS A 287 -12.25 21.45 19.26
N LEU A 288 -12.18 20.89 20.47
CA LEU A 288 -13.05 19.81 20.91
C LEU A 288 -14.56 20.13 20.76
N PRO A 289 -15.04 21.35 21.07
CA PRO A 289 -16.45 21.70 20.84
C PRO A 289 -16.88 21.63 19.38
N ASN A 290 -15.98 21.87 18.42
CA ASN A 290 -16.30 21.88 16.99
C ASN A 290 -16.53 20.48 16.42
N TYR A 291 -16.02 19.45 17.10
CA TYR A 291 -16.17 18.06 16.67
C TYR A 291 -17.45 17.41 17.18
N LYS A 292 -18.13 18.01 18.16
CA LYS A 292 -19.37 17.43 18.70
C LYS A 292 -20.43 17.39 17.61
N ASP A 293 -20.98 16.20 17.37
CA ASP A 293 -22.00 15.94 16.34
C ASP A 293 -21.57 16.33 14.90
N SER A 294 -20.28 16.58 14.65
CA SER A 294 -19.79 17.04 13.35
C SER A 294 -19.85 15.99 12.24
N MET A 295 -20.10 14.73 12.59
CA MET A 295 -20.16 13.58 11.69
C MET A 295 -21.55 12.94 11.62
N HIS A 296 -22.60 13.57 12.17
CA HIS A 296 -23.94 12.97 12.24
C HIS A 296 -24.58 12.64 10.88
N ASP A 297 -24.28 13.43 9.85
CA ASP A 297 -24.77 13.23 8.48
C ASP A 297 -23.82 12.37 7.62
N GLN A 298 -22.71 11.89 8.19
CA GLN A 298 -21.76 11.06 7.47
C GLN A 298 -22.18 9.59 7.49
N SER A 299 -21.80 8.87 6.43
CA SER A 299 -22.09 7.45 6.27
C SER A 299 -20.97 6.78 5.48
N TYR A 300 -20.75 5.50 5.76
CA TYR A 300 -19.83 4.63 5.02
C TYR A 300 -20.55 3.56 4.19
N LEU A 301 -21.87 3.64 4.05
CA LEU A 301 -22.66 2.59 3.39
C LEU A 301 -22.61 2.65 1.86
N GLU A 302 -22.50 3.85 1.32
CA GLU A 302 -22.42 4.13 -0.11
C GLU A 302 -21.11 4.83 -0.42
N SER A 303 -20.25 4.19 -1.21
CA SER A 303 -18.95 4.73 -1.61
C SER A 303 -18.48 4.11 -2.91
N PRO A 304 -17.84 4.89 -3.81
CA PRO A 304 -17.08 4.34 -4.93
C PRO A 304 -16.00 3.32 -4.50
N GLU A 305 -15.48 3.43 -3.28
CA GLU A 305 -14.43 2.55 -2.75
C GLU A 305 -14.88 1.07 -2.68
N TYR A 306 -16.18 0.79 -2.53
CA TYR A 306 -16.68 -0.59 -2.63
C TYR A 306 -16.45 -1.18 -4.02
N GLY A 307 -16.65 -0.39 -5.08
CA GLY A 307 -16.35 -0.82 -6.45
C GLY A 307 -14.85 -0.96 -6.67
N ASP A 308 -14.05 -0.05 -6.12
CA ASP A 308 -12.59 -0.12 -6.18
C ASP A 308 -12.06 -1.39 -5.47
N LEU A 309 -12.67 -1.79 -4.34
CA LEU A 309 -12.38 -3.05 -3.64
C LEU A 309 -12.84 -4.28 -4.43
N GLU A 310 -14.03 -4.27 -5.04
CA GLU A 310 -14.51 -5.37 -5.89
C GLU A 310 -13.59 -5.63 -7.09
N LEU A 311 -13.08 -4.56 -7.71
CA LEU A 311 -12.08 -4.67 -8.78
C LEU A 311 -10.76 -5.26 -8.26
N LEU A 312 -10.33 -4.88 -7.05
CA LEU A 312 -9.13 -5.41 -6.42
C LEU A 312 -9.28 -6.91 -6.11
N LEU A 313 -10.42 -7.33 -5.57
CA LEU A 313 -10.73 -8.73 -5.30
C LEU A 313 -10.71 -9.56 -6.59
N SER A 314 -11.28 -9.02 -7.67
CA SER A 314 -11.28 -9.66 -9.00
C SER A 314 -9.86 -9.80 -9.55
N LEU A 315 -9.03 -8.76 -9.40
CA LEU A 315 -7.62 -8.79 -9.79
C LEU A 315 -6.85 -9.88 -9.04
N CYS A 316 -7.02 -9.96 -7.72
CA CYS A 316 -6.37 -11.00 -6.92
C CYS A 316 -6.78 -12.41 -7.39
N GLN A 317 -8.01 -12.60 -7.87
CA GLN A 317 -8.47 -13.89 -8.40
C GLN A 317 -7.79 -14.21 -9.74
N GLU A 318 -7.72 -13.23 -10.66
CA GLU A 318 -7.08 -13.40 -11.97
C GLU A 318 -5.57 -13.68 -11.85
N LEU A 319 -4.91 -13.09 -10.85
CA LEU A 319 -3.47 -13.22 -10.64
C LEU A 319 -3.05 -14.25 -9.57
N GLU A 320 -4.01 -15.00 -9.02
CA GLU A 320 -3.77 -16.01 -7.99
C GLU A 320 -2.99 -15.45 -6.78
N ILE A 321 -3.37 -14.24 -6.32
CA ILE A 321 -2.80 -13.59 -5.14
C ILE A 321 -3.54 -14.09 -3.90
N GLU A 322 -2.83 -14.36 -2.80
CA GLU A 322 -3.40 -14.82 -1.54
C GLU A 322 -3.33 -13.71 -0.47
N PRO A 323 -4.28 -12.77 -0.43
CA PRO A 323 -4.35 -11.73 0.60
C PRO A 323 -5.07 -12.20 1.87
N LEU A 324 -4.49 -11.86 3.02
CA LEU A 324 -5.22 -11.63 4.27
C LEU A 324 -5.71 -10.18 4.28
N PHE A 325 -7.01 -9.98 4.28
CA PHE A 325 -7.59 -8.66 4.51
C PHE A 325 -7.71 -8.40 6.01
N VAL A 326 -7.24 -7.23 6.47
CA VAL A 326 -7.29 -6.81 7.88
C VAL A 326 -8.23 -5.62 8.02
N SER A 327 -9.37 -5.80 8.66
CA SER A 327 -10.31 -4.72 8.92
C SER A 327 -10.04 -4.08 10.28
N ILE A 328 -9.71 -2.79 10.28
CA ILE A 328 -9.42 -2.03 11.50
C ILE A 328 -10.67 -1.30 12.00
N PRO A 329 -10.91 -1.22 13.33
CA PRO A 329 -12.03 -0.48 13.89
C PRO A 329 -11.75 1.02 13.90
N VAL A 330 -12.80 1.80 14.15
CA VAL A 330 -12.66 3.22 14.54
C VAL A 330 -12.64 3.37 16.06
N ASN A 331 -12.23 4.54 16.56
CA ASN A 331 -12.33 4.83 17.99
C ASN A 331 -13.80 5.14 18.32
N GLY A 332 -14.50 4.16 18.92
CA GLY A 332 -15.93 4.23 19.18
C GLY A 332 -16.31 5.40 20.08
N LEU A 333 -15.52 5.68 21.13
CA LEU A 333 -15.76 6.82 22.03
C LEU A 333 -15.65 8.16 21.29
N TRP A 334 -14.66 8.29 20.40
CA TRP A 334 -14.49 9.50 19.59
C TRP A 334 -15.60 9.65 18.54
N TYR A 335 -15.92 8.58 17.81
CA TYR A 335 -16.95 8.59 16.78
C TYR A 335 -18.35 8.86 17.34
N ASP A 336 -18.65 8.34 18.54
CA ASP A 336 -19.89 8.64 19.24
C ASP A 336 -19.98 10.12 19.66
N TYR A 337 -18.87 10.71 20.13
CA TYR A 337 -18.81 12.14 20.44
C TYR A 337 -18.99 13.01 19.18
N CYS A 338 -18.43 12.56 18.05
CA CYS A 338 -18.63 13.19 16.76
C CYS A 338 -20.01 12.93 16.15
N GLY A 339 -20.84 12.08 16.75
CA GLY A 339 -22.19 11.78 16.30
C GLY A 339 -22.27 10.83 15.10
N PHE A 340 -21.18 10.18 14.67
CA PHE A 340 -21.23 9.24 13.55
C PHE A 340 -22.12 8.03 13.90
N PRO A 341 -23.11 7.64 13.07
CA PRO A 341 -24.08 6.60 13.44
C PRO A 341 -23.43 5.23 13.69
N ARG A 342 -23.62 4.66 14.89
CA ARG A 342 -23.10 3.32 15.25
C ARG A 342 -23.58 2.23 14.29
N GLN A 343 -24.83 2.33 13.86
CA GLN A 343 -25.44 1.37 12.93
C GLN A 343 -24.76 1.40 11.55
N ASP A 344 -24.31 2.57 11.10
CA ASP A 344 -23.59 2.71 9.83
C ASP A 344 -22.20 2.08 9.92
N ARG A 345 -21.52 2.22 11.06
CA ARG A 345 -20.23 1.55 11.29
C ARG A 345 -20.37 0.03 11.27
N ALA A 346 -21.35 -0.51 12.02
CA ALA A 346 -21.62 -1.94 12.06
C ALA A 346 -21.96 -2.52 10.67
N GLN A 347 -22.79 -1.82 9.90
CA GLN A 347 -23.14 -2.23 8.54
C GLN A 347 -21.96 -2.12 7.57
N TYR A 348 -21.08 -1.12 7.73
CA TYR A 348 -19.82 -1.05 6.98
C TYR A 348 -18.97 -2.31 7.22
N TYR A 349 -18.70 -2.67 8.48
CA TYR A 349 -17.85 -3.84 8.80
C TYR A 349 -18.43 -5.13 8.22
N GLU A 350 -19.74 -5.34 8.36
CA GLU A 350 -20.41 -6.50 7.80
C GLU A 350 -20.31 -6.52 6.27
N LYS A 351 -20.47 -5.37 5.61
CA LYS A 351 -20.42 -5.27 4.15
C LYS A 351 -19.02 -5.59 3.60
N VAL A 352 -17.96 -5.05 4.19
CA VAL A 352 -16.59 -5.37 3.73
C VAL A 352 -16.23 -6.82 4.01
N LYS A 353 -16.62 -7.36 5.18
CA LYS A 353 -16.45 -8.78 5.51
C LYS A 353 -17.13 -9.67 4.49
N GLN A 354 -18.38 -9.38 4.15
CA GLN A 354 -19.13 -10.14 3.15
C GLN A 354 -18.48 -10.09 1.77
N LEU A 355 -18.02 -8.92 1.32
CA LEU A 355 -17.34 -8.79 0.03
C LEU A 355 -16.08 -9.66 -0.05
N VAL A 356 -15.22 -9.56 0.97
CA VAL A 356 -13.95 -10.30 1.02
C VAL A 356 -14.19 -11.81 1.14
N THR A 357 -15.00 -12.23 2.10
CA THR A 357 -15.21 -13.67 2.37
C THR A 357 -15.99 -14.36 1.25
N LYS A 358 -16.94 -13.67 0.59
CA LYS A 358 -17.62 -14.19 -0.59
C LYS A 358 -16.67 -14.36 -1.79
N ALA A 359 -15.64 -13.52 -1.89
CA ALA A 359 -14.58 -13.67 -2.89
C ALA A 359 -13.59 -14.80 -2.56
N GLY A 360 -13.70 -15.42 -1.38
CA GLY A 360 -12.93 -16.60 -0.96
C GLY A 360 -11.67 -16.28 -0.16
N TYR A 361 -11.46 -15.04 0.26
CA TYR A 361 -10.24 -14.63 0.96
C TYR A 361 -10.37 -14.62 2.48
N GLU A 362 -9.23 -14.74 3.15
CA GLU A 362 -9.15 -14.63 4.61
C GLU A 362 -9.40 -13.19 5.07
N PHE A 363 -10.06 -13.07 6.22
CA PHE A 363 -10.47 -11.78 6.77
C PHE A 363 -10.24 -11.75 8.29
N ALA A 364 -9.24 -10.98 8.70
CA ALA A 364 -8.97 -10.64 10.10
C ALA A 364 -9.84 -9.45 10.50
N ASP A 365 -10.90 -9.74 11.25
CA ASP A 365 -11.92 -8.80 11.67
C ASP A 365 -11.62 -8.28 13.08
N PHE A 366 -11.32 -6.99 13.20
CA PHE A 366 -11.12 -6.32 14.49
C PHE A 366 -12.24 -5.30 14.80
N SER A 367 -13.39 -5.41 14.13
CA SER A 367 -14.49 -4.45 14.25
C SER A 367 -15.14 -4.40 15.63
N ASP A 368 -15.04 -5.46 16.43
CA ASP A 368 -15.57 -5.54 17.79
C ASP A 368 -14.70 -4.81 18.84
N HIS A 369 -13.53 -4.30 18.44
CA HIS A 369 -12.60 -3.58 19.32
C HIS A 369 -12.77 -2.05 19.31
N GLU A 370 -13.88 -1.49 18.79
CA GLU A 370 -14.09 -0.01 18.78
C GLU A 370 -13.98 0.65 20.16
N TYR A 371 -14.36 -0.07 21.21
CA TYR A 371 -14.43 0.43 22.59
C TYR A 371 -13.33 -0.15 23.48
N ASP A 372 -12.44 -0.95 22.92
CA ASP A 372 -11.35 -1.55 23.66
C ASP A 372 -10.31 -0.49 24.03
N PRO A 373 -10.02 -0.28 25.32
CA PRO A 373 -8.98 0.65 25.73
C PRO A 373 -7.65 0.31 25.06
N TYR A 374 -7.00 1.33 24.51
CA TYR A 374 -5.65 1.26 23.94
C TYR A 374 -5.51 0.41 22.66
N PHE A 375 -6.62 0.01 22.04
CA PHE A 375 -6.60 -0.66 20.74
C PHE A 375 -6.23 0.31 19.61
N LEU A 376 -6.69 1.55 19.73
CA LEU A 376 -6.37 2.65 18.83
C LEU A 376 -5.58 3.72 19.58
N ARG A 377 -4.60 4.33 18.91
CA ARG A 377 -3.78 5.42 19.48
C ARG A 377 -4.40 6.79 19.27
N ASP A 378 -5.28 6.93 18.27
CA ASP A 378 -5.93 8.17 17.94
C ASP A 378 -7.38 7.93 17.50
N THR A 379 -7.91 8.77 16.61
CA THR A 379 -9.30 8.67 16.14
C THR A 379 -9.53 7.47 15.22
N MET A 380 -8.49 6.93 14.58
CA MET A 380 -8.62 5.90 13.53
C MET A 380 -7.45 4.93 13.39
N HIS A 381 -6.25 5.24 13.90
CA HIS A 381 -5.08 4.38 13.71
C HIS A 381 -4.89 3.41 14.88
N LEU A 382 -4.46 2.19 14.54
CA LEU A 382 -4.02 1.17 15.49
C LEU A 382 -2.97 1.71 16.45
N GLY A 383 -3.14 1.38 17.72
CA GLY A 383 -2.22 1.70 18.79
C GLY A 383 -1.95 0.46 19.63
N TRP A 384 -0.85 0.47 20.35
CA TRP A 384 -0.48 -0.43 21.43
C TRP A 384 -1.08 -1.83 21.33
N LYS A 385 -2.24 -2.05 21.97
CA LYS A 385 -2.91 -3.36 22.05
C LYS A 385 -3.33 -3.86 20.66
N GLY A 386 -3.90 -2.97 19.84
CA GLY A 386 -4.34 -3.28 18.49
C GLY A 386 -3.18 -3.72 17.60
N TRP A 387 -2.01 -3.10 17.70
CA TRP A 387 -0.83 -3.57 16.96
C TRP A 387 -0.34 -4.94 17.40
N VAL A 388 -0.37 -5.26 18.70
CA VAL A 388 0.01 -6.60 19.18
C VAL A 388 -0.90 -7.67 18.59
N GLU A 389 -2.21 -7.47 18.65
CA GLU A 389 -3.19 -8.44 18.15
C GLU A 389 -3.17 -8.57 16.63
N VAL A 390 -3.00 -7.46 15.91
CA VAL A 390 -2.85 -7.46 14.45
C VAL A 390 -1.55 -8.15 14.03
N ASN A 391 -0.43 -7.89 14.71
CA ASN A 391 0.83 -8.58 14.45
C ASN A 391 0.73 -10.09 14.73
N GLU A 392 0.01 -10.49 15.78
CA GLU A 392 -0.27 -11.90 16.09
C GLU A 392 -1.04 -12.57 14.96
N ALA A 393 -2.11 -11.94 14.46
CA ALA A 393 -2.91 -12.44 13.35
C ALA A 393 -2.10 -12.54 12.05
N ILE A 394 -1.32 -11.51 11.71
CA ILE A 394 -0.47 -11.51 10.50
C ILE A 394 0.57 -12.63 10.57
N LEU A 395 1.24 -12.82 11.72
CA LEU A 395 2.21 -13.89 11.87
C LEU A 395 1.58 -15.28 11.86
N ALA A 396 0.35 -15.43 12.36
CA ALA A 396 -0.38 -16.68 12.27
C ALA A 396 -0.73 -17.03 10.81
N TYR A 397 -1.13 -16.04 10.02
CA TYR A 397 -1.43 -16.19 8.59
C TYR A 397 -0.21 -16.50 7.73
N ALA A 398 0.91 -15.82 7.99
CA ALA A 398 2.13 -15.94 7.19
C ALA A 398 2.91 -17.25 7.43
N ARG A 399 2.57 -18.00 8.47
CA ARG A 399 3.09 -19.36 8.73
C ARG A 399 2.36 -20.40 7.90
#